data_AF-A0A371SL85-F1
#
_entry.id   AF-A0A371SL85-F1
#
_cell.length_a   1.000
_cell.length_b   1.000
_cell.length_c   1.000
_cell.angle_alpha   90.00
_cell.angle_beta   90.00
_cell.angle_gamma   90.00
#
_symmetry.space_group_name_H-M   'P 1'
#
loop_
_entity.id
_entity.type
_entity.pdbx_description
1 polymer ?
#
loop_
_entity_poly.entity_id
_entity_poly.type
_entity_poly.pdbx_seq_one_letter_code
_entity_poly.pdbx_strand_id
1 'polypeptide(L)'
;MSEVQQFIRDITTKAKDTLSNTSQLVKEKINTVLQRPMATIDDLAQYISAHPDTSFDTKEFLGFQYHFYHLKVSDIVFYLETKGDHGDYILDLSVCSPEGTLFEYHSFEKKYGADEKVPIPAALASIIQ
;
A
#
# COMPACT_ATOMS: atom_id res chain seq x y z
N MET A 1 -49.47 24.64 -23.33
CA MET A 1 -48.15 24.60 -24.03
C MET A 1 -46.96 24.99 -23.12
N SER A 2 -47.11 25.00 -21.78
CA SER A 2 -46.06 25.49 -20.86
C SER A 2 -45.37 24.39 -20.04
N GLU A 3 -46.02 23.26 -19.79
CA GLU A 3 -45.53 22.25 -18.83
C GLU A 3 -44.47 21.32 -19.43
N VAL A 4 -44.60 20.96 -20.71
CA VAL A 4 -43.64 20.10 -21.43
C VAL A 4 -42.29 20.80 -21.63
N GLN A 5 -42.30 22.12 -21.85
CA GLN A 5 -41.09 22.93 -21.99
C GLN A 5 -40.30 23.01 -20.67
N GLN A 6 -41.00 23.06 -19.54
CA GLN A 6 -40.37 23.09 -18.22
C GLN A 6 -39.74 21.73 -17.89
N PHE A 7 -40.46 20.64 -18.18
CA PHE A 7 -39.98 19.27 -17.95
C PHE A 7 -38.68 18.96 -18.71
N ILE A 8 -38.58 19.38 -19.98
CA ILE A 8 -37.37 19.17 -20.80
C ILE A 8 -36.17 19.95 -20.22
N ARG A 9 -36.39 21.18 -19.73
CA ARG A 9 -35.33 21.98 -19.10
C ARG A 9 -34.86 21.39 -17.78
N ASP A 10 -35.78 20.86 -16.97
CA ASP A 10 -35.48 20.26 -15.67
C ASP A 10 -34.70 18.94 -15.84
N ILE A 11 -34.96 18.16 -16.88
CA ILE A 11 -34.16 16.96 -17.19
C ILE A 11 -32.76 17.37 -17.70
N THR A 12 -32.68 18.40 -18.54
CA THR A 12 -31.41 18.83 -19.15
C THR A 12 -30.45 19.40 -18.10
N THR A 13 -30.97 20.14 -17.11
CA THR A 13 -30.17 20.70 -16.01
C THR A 13 -29.72 19.61 -15.04
N LYS A 14 -30.62 18.70 -14.63
CA LYS A 14 -30.27 17.57 -13.76
C LYS A 14 -29.22 16.64 -14.38
N ALA A 15 -29.28 16.38 -15.68
CA ALA A 15 -28.27 15.58 -16.37
C ALA A 15 -26.89 16.28 -16.41
N LYS A 16 -26.87 17.61 -16.60
CA LYS A 16 -25.63 18.39 -16.72
C LYS A 16 -24.90 18.54 -15.39
N ASP A 17 -25.64 18.78 -14.31
CA ASP A 17 -25.08 18.93 -12.96
C ASP A 17 -24.65 17.58 -12.35
N THR A 18 -25.33 16.49 -12.71
CA THR A 18 -24.92 15.14 -12.26
C THR A 18 -23.70 14.65 -13.03
N LEU A 19 -23.58 14.97 -14.33
CA LEU A 19 -22.45 14.54 -15.16
C LEU A 19 -21.15 15.30 -14.84
N SER A 20 -21.21 16.59 -14.49
CA SER A 20 -20.02 17.37 -14.10
C SER A 20 -19.45 16.90 -12.76
N ASN A 21 -20.32 16.75 -11.75
CA ASN A 21 -19.94 16.32 -10.42
C ASN A 21 -19.42 14.87 -10.41
N THR A 22 -20.01 13.97 -11.21
CA THR A 22 -19.53 12.58 -11.33
C THR A 22 -18.20 12.51 -12.08
N SER A 23 -17.98 13.34 -13.11
CA SER A 23 -16.73 13.36 -13.87
C SER A 23 -15.55 13.88 -13.06
N GLN A 24 -15.77 14.85 -12.16
CA GLN A 24 -14.73 15.32 -11.23
C GLN A 24 -14.39 14.26 -10.20
N LEU A 25 -15.38 13.64 -9.55
CA LEU A 25 -15.15 12.57 -8.57
C LEU A 25 -14.41 11.37 -9.16
N VAL A 26 -14.72 10.99 -10.40
CA VAL A 26 -14.01 9.90 -11.10
C VAL A 26 -12.58 10.31 -11.46
N LYS A 27 -12.35 11.53 -11.96
CA LYS A 27 -11.00 12.03 -12.26
C LYS A 27 -10.14 12.17 -11.02
N GLU A 28 -10.69 12.63 -9.90
CA GLU A 28 -9.97 12.77 -8.64
C GLU A 28 -9.56 11.41 -8.09
N LYS A 29 -10.45 10.41 -8.11
CA LYS A 29 -10.13 9.03 -7.70
C LYS A 29 -9.09 8.36 -8.60
N ILE A 30 -9.14 8.60 -9.91
CA ILE A 30 -8.16 8.05 -10.86
C ILE A 30 -6.80 8.73 -10.67
N ASN A 31 -6.75 10.06 -10.53
CA ASN A 31 -5.50 10.78 -10.28
C ASN A 31 -4.87 10.43 -8.93
N THR A 32 -5.67 10.26 -7.88
CA THR A 32 -5.15 9.87 -6.55
C THR A 32 -4.61 8.44 -6.50
N VAL A 33 -5.07 7.54 -7.37
CA VAL A 33 -4.48 6.20 -7.52
C VAL A 33 -3.20 6.24 -8.36
N LEU A 34 -3.17 7.03 -9.44
CA LEU A 34 -2.00 7.15 -10.33
C LEU A 34 -0.80 7.89 -9.72
N GLN A 35 -1.02 8.73 -8.69
CA GLN A 35 0.04 9.51 -8.03
C GLN A 35 0.59 8.86 -6.76
N ARG A 36 0.14 7.65 -6.40
CA ARG A 36 0.72 6.98 -5.21
C ARG A 36 2.16 6.57 -5.49
N PRO A 37 3.08 6.80 -4.55
CA PRO A 37 4.42 6.25 -4.65
C PRO A 37 4.33 4.73 -4.74
N MET A 38 5.19 4.17 -5.60
CA MET A 38 5.28 2.74 -5.88
C MET A 38 6.59 2.21 -5.30
N ALA A 39 6.55 1.06 -4.65
CA ALA A 39 7.72 0.30 -4.25
C ALA A 39 7.48 -1.19 -4.50
N THR A 40 8.53 -1.99 -4.65
CA THR A 40 8.39 -3.45 -4.59
C THR A 40 8.40 -3.92 -3.14
N ILE A 41 8.01 -5.18 -2.91
CA ILE A 41 8.16 -5.79 -1.58
C ILE A 41 9.65 -5.92 -1.23
N ASP A 42 10.48 -6.24 -2.23
CA ASP A 42 11.93 -6.32 -2.08
C ASP A 42 12.55 -4.97 -1.68
N ASP A 43 12.10 -3.85 -2.22
CA ASP A 43 12.59 -2.51 -1.83
C ASP A 43 12.34 -2.25 -0.34
N LEU A 44 11.15 -2.60 0.15
CA LEU A 44 10.79 -2.47 1.57
C LEU A 44 11.59 -3.44 2.44
N ALA A 45 11.75 -4.69 2.00
CA ALA A 45 12.52 -5.68 2.75
C ALA A 45 14.00 -5.30 2.83
N GLN A 46 14.56 -4.75 1.75
CA GLN A 46 15.93 -4.25 1.70
C GLN A 46 16.11 -3.05 2.65
N TYR A 47 15.16 -2.11 2.65
CA TYR A 47 15.16 -1.00 3.60
C TYR A 47 15.18 -1.49 5.05
N ILE A 48 14.27 -2.39 5.42
CA ILE A 48 14.15 -2.90 6.79
C ILE A 48 15.41 -3.66 7.19
N SER A 49 15.88 -4.60 6.36
CA SER A 49 17.02 -5.48 6.71
C SER A 49 18.36 -4.75 6.75
N ALA A 50 18.54 -3.69 5.96
CA ALA A 50 19.78 -2.91 5.90
C ALA A 50 19.80 -1.69 6.83
N HIS A 51 18.67 -1.34 7.47
CA HIS A 51 18.61 -0.18 8.36
C HIS A 51 19.45 -0.41 9.63
N PRO A 52 20.29 0.55 10.06
CA PRO A 52 21.22 0.36 11.18
C PRO A 52 20.56 0.08 12.52
N ASP A 53 19.35 0.61 12.74
CA ASP A 53 18.58 0.44 13.97
C ASP A 53 17.69 -0.82 13.97
N THR A 54 17.78 -1.66 12.95
CA THR A 54 16.98 -2.89 12.88
C THR A 54 17.46 -3.91 13.89
N SER A 55 16.56 -4.32 14.78
CA SER A 55 16.74 -5.50 15.62
C SER A 55 16.51 -6.75 14.78
N PHE A 56 17.41 -7.71 14.89
CA PHE A 56 17.42 -8.93 14.10
C PHE A 56 17.51 -10.16 14.99
N ASP A 57 16.65 -11.14 14.74
CA ASP A 57 16.66 -12.45 15.39
C ASP A 57 16.56 -13.57 14.34
N THR A 58 17.09 -14.74 14.67
CA THR A 58 17.11 -15.91 13.79
C THR A 58 16.67 -17.15 14.55
N LYS A 59 15.80 -17.95 13.94
CA LYS A 59 15.34 -19.22 14.52
C LYS A 59 15.34 -20.32 13.49
N GLU A 60 15.64 -21.53 13.93
CA GLU A 60 15.50 -22.73 13.11
C GLU A 60 14.19 -23.45 13.47
N PHE A 61 13.33 -23.67 12.48
CA PHE A 61 12.12 -24.46 12.63
C PHE A 61 12.01 -25.47 11.49
N LEU A 62 11.82 -26.75 11.83
CA LEU A 62 11.65 -27.84 10.86
C LEU A 62 12.80 -27.93 9.83
N GLY A 63 14.02 -27.57 10.24
CA GLY A 63 15.20 -27.55 9.37
C GLY A 63 15.26 -26.36 8.40
N PHE A 64 14.43 -25.34 8.59
CA PHE A 64 14.53 -24.08 7.87
C PHE A 64 14.95 -22.96 8.82
N GLN A 65 15.82 -22.09 8.33
CA GLN A 65 16.18 -20.86 9.01
C GLN A 65 15.14 -19.78 8.71
N TYR A 66 14.69 -19.10 9.76
CA TYR A 66 13.75 -17.98 9.74
C TYR A 66 14.42 -16.76 10.32
N HIS A 67 14.15 -15.62 9.71
CA HIS A 67 14.73 -14.34 10.06
C HIS A 67 13.62 -13.36 10.43
N PHE A 68 13.79 -12.69 11.56
CA PHE A 68 12.82 -11.75 12.10
C PHE A 68 13.50 -10.40 12.27
N TYR A 69 13.02 -9.41 11.52
CA TYR A 69 13.53 -8.05 11.56
C TYR A 69 12.46 -7.14 12.16
N HIS A 70 12.87 -6.33 13.13
CA HIS A 70 12.04 -5.33 13.76
C HIS A 70 12.73 -3.98 13.69
N LEU A 71 12.10 -3.02 13.04
CA LEU A 71 12.60 -1.66 12.94
C LEU A 71 11.54 -0.70 13.45
N LYS A 72 11.96 0.29 14.24
CA LYS A 72 11.11 1.40 14.67
C LYS A 72 11.73 2.71 14.23
N VAL A 73 11.01 3.47 13.39
CA VAL A 73 11.40 4.82 12.96
C VAL A 73 10.31 5.77 13.43
N SER A 74 10.65 6.63 14.40
CA SER A 74 9.66 7.47 15.09
C SER A 74 8.54 6.61 15.70
N ASP A 75 7.28 6.82 15.31
CA ASP A 75 6.14 6.03 15.78
C ASP A 75 5.73 4.90 14.81
N ILE A 76 6.50 4.70 13.73
CA ILE A 76 6.21 3.65 12.74
C ILE A 76 7.03 2.41 13.07
N VAL A 77 6.34 1.28 13.12
CA VAL A 77 6.91 -0.05 13.38
C VAL A 77 6.87 -0.85 12.10
N PHE A 78 8.02 -1.40 11.74
CA PHE A 78 8.23 -2.28 10.61
C PHE A 78 8.54 -3.68 11.13
N TYR A 79 7.94 -4.66 10.50
CA TYR A 79 8.22 -6.08 10.69
C TYR A 79 8.51 -6.71 9.35
N LEU A 80 9.53 -7.55 9.31
CA LEU A 80 9.85 -8.40 8.16
C LEU A 80 10.18 -9.81 8.67
N GLU A 81 9.55 -10.80 8.06
CA GLU A 81 9.83 -12.21 8.26
C GLU A 81 10.30 -12.82 6.96
N THR A 82 11.45 -13.47 6.97
CA THR A 82 11.96 -14.22 5.81
C THR A 82 12.37 -15.64 6.19
N LYS A 83 12.44 -16.50 5.19
CA LYS A 83 12.87 -17.90 5.31
C LYS A 83 13.96 -18.21 4.30
N GLY A 84 14.87 -19.10 4.68
CA GLY A 84 16.00 -19.55 3.86
C GLY A 84 17.32 -19.17 4.52
N ASP A 85 18.40 -19.80 4.08
CA ASP A 85 19.73 -19.66 4.67
C ASP A 85 20.21 -18.19 4.66
N HIS A 86 19.74 -17.41 3.69
CA HIS A 86 20.07 -15.99 3.55
C HIS A 86 18.83 -15.08 3.56
N GLY A 87 17.68 -15.60 3.98
CA GLY A 87 16.41 -14.85 3.97
C GLY A 87 15.84 -14.71 2.57
N ASP A 88 16.03 -15.73 1.75
CA ASP A 88 15.75 -15.74 0.31
C ASP A 88 14.27 -15.60 -0.05
N TYR A 89 13.37 -15.87 0.91
CA TYR A 89 11.93 -15.84 0.70
C TYR A 89 11.21 -15.01 1.76
N ILE A 90 10.56 -13.94 1.33
CA ILE A 90 9.75 -13.09 2.21
C ILE A 90 8.45 -13.83 2.56
N LEU A 91 8.19 -13.99 3.85
CA LEU A 91 6.97 -14.60 4.38
C LEU A 91 5.93 -13.53 4.74
N ASP A 92 6.37 -12.52 5.47
CA ASP A 92 5.51 -11.47 6.02
C ASP A 92 6.27 -10.14 6.02
N LEU A 93 5.56 -9.06 5.70
CA LEU A 93 6.03 -7.70 5.87
C LEU A 93 4.86 -6.84 6.31
N SER A 94 5.01 -6.15 7.44
CA SER A 94 4.01 -5.18 7.89
C SER A 94 4.64 -3.86 8.32
N VAL A 95 3.89 -2.79 8.07
CA VAL A 95 4.22 -1.42 8.48
C VAL A 95 3.02 -0.85 9.20
N CYS A 96 3.20 -0.51 10.47
CA CYS A 96 2.15 -0.04 11.34
C CYS A 96 2.50 1.33 11.91
N SER A 97 1.49 2.19 12.00
CA SER A 97 1.52 3.46 12.73
C SER A 97 0.59 3.39 13.94
N PRO A 98 0.59 4.38 14.84
CA PRO A 98 -0.39 4.46 15.91
C PRO A 98 -1.85 4.53 15.42
N GLU A 99 -2.06 4.99 14.18
CA GLU A 99 -3.39 5.08 13.54
C GLU A 99 -3.83 3.75 12.91
N GLY A 100 -2.94 2.77 12.81
CA GLY A 100 -3.21 1.44 12.26
C GLY A 100 -2.19 0.99 11.21
N THR A 101 -2.50 -0.12 10.54
CA THR A 101 -1.70 -0.69 9.46
C THR A 101 -1.62 0.27 8.27
N LEU A 102 -0.40 0.60 7.87
CA LEU A 102 -0.11 1.36 6.65
C LEU A 102 0.09 0.41 5.45
N PHE A 103 0.75 -0.73 5.68
CA PHE A 103 1.05 -1.69 4.64
C PHE A 103 1.19 -3.10 5.23
N GLU A 104 0.68 -4.11 4.51
CA GLU A 104 0.79 -5.52 4.88
C GLU A 104 0.99 -6.35 3.62
N TYR A 105 1.91 -7.31 3.70
CA TYR A 105 2.18 -8.31 2.69
C TYR A 105 2.34 -9.67 3.36
N HIS A 106 1.62 -10.66 2.82
CA HIS A 106 1.71 -12.04 3.24
C HIS A 106 1.88 -12.93 2.01
N SER A 107 2.98 -13.67 1.91
CA SER A 107 3.28 -14.44 0.70
C SER A 107 2.29 -15.58 0.41
N PHE A 108 1.59 -16.07 1.44
CA PHE A 108 0.57 -17.10 1.30
C PHE A 108 -0.77 -16.59 0.74
N GLU A 109 -1.02 -15.28 0.77
CA GLU A 109 -2.26 -14.71 0.22
C GLU A 109 -2.25 -14.60 -1.32
N LYS A 110 -1.07 -14.76 -1.94
CA LYS A 110 -0.87 -14.74 -3.41
C LYS A 110 -1.46 -13.50 -4.11
N LYS A 111 -1.58 -12.37 -3.41
CA LYS A 111 -2.14 -11.11 -3.95
C LYS A 111 -1.16 -10.40 -4.89
N TYR A 112 0.14 -10.47 -4.59
CA TYR A 112 1.21 -9.78 -5.32
C TYR A 112 2.47 -10.66 -5.39
N GLY A 113 3.21 -10.56 -6.50
CA GLY A 113 4.60 -11.06 -6.58
C GLY A 113 5.54 -10.18 -5.75
N ALA A 114 6.68 -10.72 -5.28
CA ALA A 114 7.65 -9.93 -4.51
C ALA A 114 8.30 -8.79 -5.34
N ASP A 115 8.45 -9.04 -6.64
CA ASP A 115 8.98 -8.14 -7.66
C ASP A 115 7.93 -7.18 -8.25
N GLU A 116 6.66 -7.34 -7.88
CA GLU A 116 5.57 -6.51 -8.36
C GLU A 116 5.57 -5.16 -7.65
N LYS A 117 5.47 -4.07 -8.42
CA LYS A 117 5.33 -2.74 -7.86
C LYS A 117 3.94 -2.57 -7.25
N VAL A 118 3.89 -2.29 -5.95
CA VAL A 118 2.66 -2.08 -5.21
C VAL A 118 2.52 -0.61 -4.77
N PRO A 119 1.27 -0.08 -4.70
CA PRO A 119 1.03 1.21 -4.10
C PRO A 119 1.37 1.21 -2.62
N ILE A 120 2.26 2.10 -2.22
CA ILE A 120 2.55 2.37 -0.80
C ILE A 120 1.95 3.72 -0.37
N PRO A 121 1.55 3.88 0.91
CA PRO A 121 1.15 5.17 1.44
C PRO A 121 2.26 6.21 1.33
N ALA A 122 1.90 7.48 1.10
CA ALA A 122 2.89 8.57 0.99
C ALA A 122 3.76 8.74 2.25
N ALA A 123 3.18 8.53 3.43
CA ALA A 123 3.92 8.55 4.70
C ALA A 123 5.02 7.50 4.78
N LEU A 124 4.81 6.33 4.17
CA LEU A 124 5.81 5.28 4.07
C LEU A 124 6.89 5.65 3.04
N ALA A 125 6.48 6.19 1.89
CA ALA A 125 7.43 6.59 0.85
C ALA A 125 8.43 7.65 1.33
N SER A 126 8.01 8.61 2.15
CA SER A 126 8.90 9.63 2.72
C SER A 126 9.96 9.11 3.70
N ILE A 127 9.85 7.84 4.12
CA ILE A 127 10.75 7.23 5.10
C ILE A 127 11.78 6.34 4.41
N ILE A 128 11.39 5.68 3.31
CA ILE A 128 12.22 4.68 2.62
C ILE A 128 13.00 5.24 1.42
N GLN A 129 12.70 6.47 0.98
CA GLN A 129 13.34 7.18 -0.14
C GLN A 129 14.23 8.33 0.35
#